data_AF-A0A9X4KSQ0-F1
#
_entry.id   AF-A0A9X4KSQ0-F1
#
_cell.length_a   1.000
_cell.length_b   1.000
_cell.length_c   1.000
_cell.angle_alpha   90.00
_cell.angle_beta   90.00
_cell.angle_gamma   90.00
#
_symmetry.space_group_name_H-M   'P 1'
#
loop_
_entity.id
_entity.type
_entity.pdbx_description
1 polymer ?
#
loop_
_entity_poly.entity_id
_entity_poly.type
_entity_poly.pdbx_seq_one_letter_code
_entity_poly.pdbx_strand_id
1 'polypeptide(L)'
;MIERYSRPEMRAIWTEENKFKAWLEVELCACEAWAELGHIPKADTVLLRQNAKFDIDRINEIELETRHDVIAFTRAVSESLGEERKWVHYGMTSTDVVDTALGYVLKQANEILERDLVNFIAILRDQAIKYKSTPMMGRTHGVHAEPTTFGLKLALWHEEMKRNLERFRRAADEVQYGKMSGAVGTYANLDPFVEQFVCDKLGISAAPISTQTLQRDRHAEYMATLALIGSSLDKFATEIRALQKSEFREVEEPFAKGQKGSSAMPHKRNPIGCENISGLSRVIRGHMITAYENVALWHERDISHSSVERIILPDATMLLNYMLNRFGNIVKNLQVFPENMKRNMRSTYNVPFSGRIMTKLIDKGFSREQAYDTVQPRAMQAWEEQRDFKSIVSETKEITDALSAEEIEDAFNPSWHLKHVDTIFKRLGLE
;
A
#
# COMPACT_ATOMS: atom_id res chain seq x y z
N MET A 1 -6.06 -13.43 -10.32
CA MET A 1 -4.71 -12.87 -10.49
C MET A 1 -3.76 -13.90 -11.08
N ILE A 2 -2.77 -13.51 -11.89
CA ILE A 2 -1.78 -14.48 -12.42
C ILE A 2 -0.84 -14.98 -11.32
N GLU A 3 -0.41 -16.24 -11.45
CA GLU A 3 0.41 -16.94 -10.44
C GLU A 3 1.70 -16.17 -10.09
N ARG A 4 2.31 -15.53 -11.10
CA ARG A 4 3.56 -14.78 -10.99
C ARG A 4 3.53 -13.63 -9.97
N TYR A 5 2.36 -13.04 -9.72
CA TYR A 5 2.18 -11.87 -8.86
C TYR A 5 1.26 -12.15 -7.67
N SER A 6 1.13 -13.42 -7.29
CA SER A 6 0.38 -13.84 -6.09
C SER A 6 1.27 -14.68 -5.19
N ARG A 7 1.43 -14.27 -3.93
CA ARG A 7 2.20 -15.04 -2.94
C ARG A 7 1.29 -16.13 -2.33
N PRO A 8 1.84 -17.30 -1.93
CA PRO A 8 1.03 -18.45 -1.49
C PRO A 8 0.04 -18.13 -0.37
N GLU A 9 0.44 -17.32 0.61
CA GLU A 9 -0.41 -16.98 1.76
C GLU A 9 -1.67 -16.21 1.36
N MET A 10 -1.56 -15.19 0.50
CA MET A 10 -2.73 -14.45 0.02
C MET A 10 -3.54 -15.24 -1.00
N ARG A 11 -2.87 -16.11 -1.79
CA ARG A 11 -3.56 -17.00 -2.73
C ARG A 11 -4.48 -17.98 -2.02
N ALA A 12 -4.05 -18.54 -0.88
CA ALA A 12 -4.82 -19.49 -0.10
C ALA A 12 -6.18 -18.91 0.34
N ILE A 13 -6.22 -17.61 0.68
CA ILE A 13 -7.44 -16.89 1.11
C ILE A 13 -8.51 -16.86 0.03
N TRP A 14 -8.12 -16.69 -1.23
CA TRP A 14 -9.05 -16.53 -2.36
C TRP A 14 -9.27 -17.81 -3.16
N THR A 15 -9.03 -18.97 -2.55
CA THR A 15 -9.39 -20.26 -3.16
C THR A 15 -10.88 -20.52 -3.02
N GLU A 16 -11.46 -21.26 -3.97
CA GLU A 16 -12.84 -21.76 -3.88
C GLU A 16 -13.05 -22.58 -2.60
N GLU A 17 -12.05 -23.39 -2.23
CA GLU A 17 -12.02 -24.14 -0.96
C GLU A 17 -12.19 -23.23 0.26
N ASN A 18 -11.44 -22.12 0.35
CA ASN A 18 -11.56 -21.20 1.48
C ASN A 18 -12.90 -20.44 1.46
N LYS A 19 -13.40 -20.09 0.27
CA LYS A 19 -14.72 -19.48 0.09
C LYS A 19 -15.83 -20.39 0.65
N PHE A 20 -15.87 -21.66 0.23
CA PHE A 20 -16.90 -22.60 0.69
C PHE A 20 -16.72 -23.00 2.16
N LYS A 21 -15.49 -23.02 2.68
CA LYS A 21 -15.25 -23.11 4.14
C LYS A 21 -15.86 -21.93 4.90
N ALA A 22 -15.68 -20.72 4.41
CA ALA A 22 -16.28 -19.54 5.02
C ALA A 22 -17.81 -19.57 4.95
N TRP A 23 -18.40 -20.03 3.84
CA TRP A 23 -19.86 -20.19 3.72
C TRP A 23 -20.37 -21.24 4.71
N LEU A 24 -19.68 -22.38 4.82
CA LEU A 24 -20.03 -23.42 5.77
C LEU A 24 -19.94 -22.94 7.22
N GLU A 25 -18.92 -22.15 7.55
CA GLU A 25 -18.77 -21.57 8.88
C GLU A 25 -19.94 -20.63 9.24
N VAL A 26 -20.36 -19.77 8.30
CA VAL A 26 -21.52 -18.89 8.48
C VAL A 26 -22.80 -19.69 8.73
N GLU A 27 -23.06 -20.70 7.90
CA GLU A 27 -24.24 -21.59 8.01
C GLU A 27 -24.32 -22.27 9.39
N LEU A 28 -23.19 -22.82 9.83
CA LEU A 28 -23.13 -23.57 11.07
C LEU A 28 -23.23 -22.63 12.29
N CYS A 29 -22.60 -21.46 12.27
CA CYS A 29 -22.80 -20.44 13.32
C CYS A 29 -24.25 -19.92 13.36
N ALA A 30 -24.93 -19.81 12.21
CA ALA A 30 -26.34 -19.41 12.18
C ALA A 30 -27.23 -20.45 12.87
N CYS A 31 -26.99 -21.74 12.61
CA CYS A 31 -27.70 -22.83 13.28
C CYS A 31 -27.43 -22.85 14.80
N GLU A 32 -26.18 -22.60 15.22
CA GLU A 32 -25.81 -22.46 16.64
C GLU A 32 -26.55 -21.30 17.31
N ALA A 33 -26.64 -20.14 16.65
CA ALA A 33 -27.37 -18.99 17.17
C ALA A 33 -28.86 -19.30 17.36
N TRP A 34 -29.49 -19.94 16.38
CA TRP A 34 -30.87 -20.40 16.49
C TRP A 34 -31.08 -21.42 17.60
N ALA A 35 -30.07 -22.23 17.93
CA ALA A 35 -30.13 -23.16 19.05
C ALA A 35 -29.96 -22.47 20.41
N GLU A 36 -29.22 -21.36 20.49
CA GLU A 36 -29.22 -20.50 21.68
C GLU A 36 -30.56 -19.80 21.90
N LEU A 37 -31.29 -19.49 20.83
CA LEU A 37 -32.68 -19.01 20.90
C LEU A 37 -33.72 -20.12 21.16
N GLY A 38 -33.30 -21.40 21.15
CA GLY A 38 -34.18 -22.55 21.40
C GLY A 38 -35.06 -22.97 20.21
N HIS A 39 -34.85 -22.42 19.01
CA HIS A 39 -35.57 -22.81 17.80
C HIS A 39 -35.05 -24.10 17.17
N ILE A 40 -33.73 -24.31 17.21
CA ILE A 40 -33.07 -25.53 16.74
C ILE A 40 -32.62 -26.36 17.95
N PRO A 41 -32.87 -27.69 17.98
CA PRO A 41 -32.32 -28.53 19.04
C PRO A 41 -30.79 -28.47 19.07
N LYS A 42 -30.19 -28.26 20.25
CA LYS A 42 -28.71 -28.23 20.39
C LYS A 42 -28.04 -29.51 19.87
N ALA A 43 -28.69 -30.67 20.01
CA ALA A 43 -28.20 -31.93 19.45
C ALA A 43 -28.02 -31.88 17.92
N ASP A 44 -28.93 -31.23 17.19
CA ASP A 44 -28.85 -31.10 15.74
C ASP A 44 -27.66 -30.22 15.34
N THR A 45 -27.37 -29.15 16.08
CA THR A 45 -26.18 -28.31 15.83
C THR A 45 -24.86 -29.04 16.05
N VAL A 46 -24.81 -29.95 17.03
CA VAL A 46 -23.64 -30.81 17.25
C VAL A 46 -23.44 -31.77 16.08
N LEU A 47 -24.52 -32.37 15.57
CA LEU A 47 -24.47 -33.24 14.38
C LEU A 47 -24.03 -32.45 13.14
N LEU A 48 -24.58 -31.25 12.93
CA LEU A 48 -24.18 -30.36 11.84
C LEU A 48 -22.67 -30.06 11.88
N ARG A 49 -22.12 -29.67 13.03
CA ARG A 49 -20.68 -29.40 13.16
C ARG A 49 -19.80 -30.63 12.92
N GLN A 50 -20.26 -31.82 13.29
CA GLN A 50 -19.50 -33.05 13.12
C GLN A 50 -19.52 -33.57 11.68
N ASN A 51 -20.66 -33.44 11.00
CA ASN A 51 -20.93 -34.16 9.76
C ASN A 51 -20.91 -33.27 8.51
N ALA A 52 -21.21 -31.97 8.63
CA ALA A 52 -21.35 -31.10 7.47
C ALA A 52 -20.03 -30.98 6.71
N LYS A 53 -20.05 -31.42 5.46
CA LYS A 53 -18.92 -31.38 4.53
C LYS A 53 -19.44 -30.94 3.17
N PHE A 54 -18.54 -30.41 2.35
CA PHE A 54 -18.83 -30.13 0.96
C PHE A 54 -17.76 -30.73 0.06
N ASP A 55 -18.11 -30.92 -1.21
CA ASP A 55 -17.20 -31.30 -2.28
C ASP A 55 -17.33 -30.28 -3.42
N ILE A 56 -16.22 -29.69 -3.85
CA ILE A 56 -16.23 -28.58 -4.83
C ILE A 56 -16.72 -29.06 -6.19
N ASP A 57 -16.30 -30.24 -6.63
CA ASP A 57 -16.72 -30.78 -7.93
C ASP A 57 -18.22 -31.03 -7.92
N ARG A 58 -18.75 -31.55 -6.80
CA ARG A 58 -20.18 -31.75 -6.60
C ARG A 58 -20.97 -30.44 -6.59
N ILE A 59 -20.44 -29.38 -5.98
CA ILE A 59 -21.07 -28.05 -6.03
C ILE A 59 -21.15 -27.57 -7.47
N ASN A 60 -20.04 -27.66 -8.22
CA ASN A 60 -20.00 -27.24 -9.63
C ASN A 60 -20.99 -28.03 -10.50
N GLU A 61 -21.12 -29.34 -10.28
CA GLU A 61 -22.12 -30.18 -10.94
C GLU A 61 -23.55 -29.69 -10.68
N ILE A 62 -23.92 -29.44 -9.42
CA ILE A 62 -25.26 -28.98 -9.05
C ILE A 62 -25.51 -27.55 -9.58
N GLU A 63 -24.47 -26.71 -9.67
CA GLU A 63 -24.57 -25.35 -10.20
C GLU A 63 -24.93 -25.32 -11.69
N LEU A 64 -24.50 -26.30 -12.48
CA LEU A 64 -24.87 -26.41 -13.90
C LEU A 64 -26.40 -26.51 -14.10
N GLU A 65 -27.10 -27.17 -13.18
CA GLU A 65 -28.55 -27.30 -13.20
C GLU A 65 -29.25 -26.12 -12.52
N THR A 66 -28.79 -25.75 -11.32
CA THR A 66 -29.47 -24.73 -10.49
C THR A 66 -29.21 -23.31 -10.97
N ARG A 67 -28.08 -23.06 -11.65
CA ARG A 67 -27.59 -21.74 -12.06
C ARG A 67 -27.55 -20.75 -10.89
N HIS A 68 -27.30 -21.26 -9.68
CA HIS A 68 -27.24 -20.49 -8.45
C HIS A 68 -26.26 -21.14 -7.46
N ASP A 69 -25.13 -20.48 -7.24
CA ASP A 69 -24.01 -20.93 -6.41
C ASP A 69 -24.38 -21.31 -4.96
N VAL A 70 -25.12 -20.48 -4.23
CA VAL A 70 -25.52 -20.79 -2.84
C VAL A 70 -26.48 -21.97 -2.75
N ILE A 71 -27.39 -22.12 -3.72
CA ILE A 71 -28.30 -23.28 -3.76
C ILE A 71 -27.51 -24.55 -4.07
N ALA A 72 -26.54 -24.48 -4.98
CA ALA A 72 -25.66 -25.60 -5.28
C ALA A 72 -24.84 -26.01 -4.04
N PHE A 73 -24.27 -25.03 -3.34
CA PHE A 73 -23.53 -25.24 -2.09
C PHE A 73 -24.38 -25.89 -0.99
N THR A 74 -25.54 -25.31 -0.65
CA THR A 74 -26.41 -25.83 0.43
C THR A 74 -26.92 -27.24 0.13
N ARG A 75 -27.20 -27.56 -1.15
CA ARG A 75 -27.55 -28.93 -1.57
C ARG A 75 -26.38 -29.89 -1.42
N ALA A 76 -25.18 -29.52 -1.87
CA ALA A 76 -23.98 -30.35 -1.72
C ALA A 76 -23.69 -30.64 -0.24
N VAL A 77 -23.81 -29.63 0.63
CA VAL A 77 -23.66 -29.82 2.08
C VAL A 77 -24.72 -30.78 2.64
N SER A 78 -25.97 -30.63 2.19
CA SER A 78 -27.09 -31.47 2.63
C SER A 78 -26.94 -32.95 2.25
N GLU A 79 -26.15 -33.28 1.22
CA GLU A 79 -25.84 -34.67 0.85
C GLU A 79 -24.93 -35.37 1.88
N SER A 80 -24.19 -34.62 2.70
CA SER A 80 -23.34 -35.14 3.78
C SER A 80 -24.07 -35.34 5.11
N LEU A 81 -25.33 -34.92 5.20
CA LEU A 81 -26.07 -34.76 6.46
C LEU A 81 -27.30 -35.69 6.55
N GLY A 82 -27.74 -35.95 7.78
CA GLY A 82 -28.96 -36.70 8.11
C GLY A 82 -30.21 -35.81 8.13
N GLU A 83 -31.12 -36.06 9.07
CA GLU A 83 -32.36 -35.27 9.23
C GLU A 83 -32.10 -33.81 9.62
N GLU A 84 -30.97 -33.54 10.28
CA GLU A 84 -30.53 -32.20 10.68
C GLU A 84 -30.30 -31.27 9.48
N ARG A 85 -30.17 -31.80 8.26
CA ARG A 85 -30.03 -31.01 7.03
C ARG A 85 -31.16 -30.00 6.81
N LYS A 86 -32.34 -30.23 7.40
CA LYS A 86 -33.50 -29.33 7.32
C LYS A 86 -33.22 -27.93 7.88
N TRP A 87 -32.17 -27.79 8.70
CA TRP A 87 -31.77 -26.54 9.33
C TRP A 87 -30.74 -25.74 8.54
N VAL A 88 -30.06 -26.36 7.57
CA VAL A 88 -29.12 -25.65 6.69
C VAL A 88 -29.88 -24.54 5.97
N HIS A 89 -29.34 -23.33 6.01
CA HIS A 89 -29.91 -22.13 5.42
C HIS A 89 -31.25 -21.64 6.04
N TYR A 90 -31.58 -22.06 7.26
CA TYR A 90 -32.86 -21.70 7.88
C TYR A 90 -33.01 -20.20 8.14
N GLY A 91 -34.02 -19.58 7.51
CA GLY A 91 -34.37 -18.17 7.68
C GLY A 91 -33.49 -17.18 6.91
N MET A 92 -32.47 -17.66 6.20
CA MET A 92 -31.48 -16.83 5.51
C MET A 92 -31.84 -16.57 4.04
N THR A 93 -31.24 -15.52 3.48
CA THR A 93 -31.11 -15.34 2.03
C THR A 93 -29.67 -15.62 1.59
N SER A 94 -29.46 -15.91 0.30
CA SER A 94 -28.16 -16.22 -0.28
C SER A 94 -27.04 -15.25 0.14
N THR A 95 -27.35 -13.95 0.19
CA THR A 95 -26.37 -12.91 0.49
C THR A 95 -26.09 -12.71 1.97
N ASP A 96 -26.92 -13.26 2.86
CA ASP A 96 -26.57 -13.34 4.28
C ASP A 96 -25.30 -14.19 4.46
N VAL A 97 -25.18 -15.26 3.67
CA VAL A 97 -23.99 -16.12 3.63
C VAL A 97 -22.87 -15.45 2.83
N VAL A 98 -23.15 -15.00 1.60
CA VAL A 98 -22.10 -14.51 0.69
C VAL A 98 -21.39 -13.26 1.22
N ASP A 99 -22.10 -12.22 1.65
CA ASP A 99 -21.47 -10.97 2.09
C ASP A 99 -20.80 -11.14 3.47
N THR A 100 -21.40 -11.91 4.38
CA THR A 100 -20.79 -12.20 5.69
C THR A 100 -19.50 -13.01 5.55
N ALA A 101 -19.52 -14.04 4.70
CA ALA A 101 -18.31 -14.79 4.39
C ALA A 101 -17.27 -13.93 3.67
N LEU A 102 -17.68 -13.02 2.78
CA LEU A 102 -16.77 -12.09 2.13
C LEU A 102 -16.10 -11.14 3.13
N GLY A 103 -16.84 -10.58 4.08
CA GLY A 103 -16.29 -9.76 5.18
C GLY A 103 -15.26 -10.55 6.01
N TYR A 104 -15.55 -11.81 6.30
CA TYR A 104 -14.62 -12.72 6.99
C TYR A 104 -13.37 -13.05 6.15
N VAL A 105 -13.51 -13.29 4.85
CA VAL A 105 -12.38 -13.53 3.93
C VAL A 105 -11.52 -12.26 3.79
N LEU A 106 -12.14 -11.08 3.72
CA LEU A 106 -11.44 -9.80 3.70
C LEU A 106 -10.69 -9.56 5.01
N LYS A 107 -11.24 -9.93 6.18
CA LYS A 107 -10.50 -9.91 7.46
C LYS A 107 -9.20 -10.70 7.37
N GLN A 108 -9.25 -11.94 6.86
CA GLN A 108 -8.05 -12.79 6.70
C GLN A 108 -7.02 -12.14 5.76
N ALA A 109 -7.46 -11.56 4.64
CA ALA A 109 -6.58 -10.83 3.73
C ALA A 109 -5.98 -9.58 4.41
N ASN A 110 -6.78 -8.86 5.19
CA ASN A 110 -6.38 -7.62 5.83
C ASN A 110 -5.35 -7.84 6.94
N GLU A 111 -5.45 -8.93 7.69
CA GLU A 111 -4.44 -9.33 8.68
C GLU A 111 -3.05 -9.53 8.03
N ILE A 112 -3.01 -10.13 6.83
CA ILE A 112 -1.76 -10.30 6.06
C ILE A 112 -1.23 -8.95 5.58
N LEU A 113 -2.10 -8.11 4.99
CA LEU A 113 -1.70 -6.81 4.45
C LEU A 113 -1.24 -5.84 5.55
N GLU A 114 -1.89 -5.84 6.72
CA GLU A 114 -1.46 -5.03 7.85
C GLU A 114 -0.06 -5.42 8.30
N ARG A 115 0.19 -6.72 8.46
CA ARG A 115 1.52 -7.23 8.82
C ARG A 115 2.57 -6.81 7.79
N ASP A 116 2.25 -6.88 6.51
CA ASP A 116 3.15 -6.45 5.43
C ASP A 116 3.44 -4.95 5.46
N LEU A 117 2.42 -4.11 5.74
CA LEU A 117 2.57 -2.67 5.91
C LEU A 117 3.47 -2.33 7.10
N VAL A 118 3.23 -2.96 8.26
CA VAL A 118 4.05 -2.80 9.47
C VAL A 118 5.51 -3.20 9.19
N ASN A 119 5.71 -4.33 8.53
CA ASN A 119 7.05 -4.79 8.14
C ASN A 119 7.74 -3.79 7.19
N PHE A 120 7.02 -3.25 6.22
CA PHE A 120 7.59 -2.28 5.29
C PHE A 120 7.95 -0.95 5.97
N ILE A 121 7.11 -0.48 6.91
CA ILE A 121 7.41 0.69 7.76
C ILE A 121 8.70 0.45 8.56
N ALA A 122 8.87 -0.74 9.15
CA ALA A 122 10.09 -1.09 9.88
C ALA A 122 11.34 -1.07 8.97
N ILE A 123 11.24 -1.63 7.76
CA ILE A 123 12.32 -1.58 6.76
C ILE A 123 12.71 -0.13 6.43
N LEU A 124 11.72 0.75 6.22
CA LEU A 124 11.97 2.16 5.95
C LEU A 124 12.63 2.87 7.13
N ARG A 125 12.20 2.59 8.37
CA ARG A 125 12.83 3.10 9.59
C ARG A 125 14.31 2.71 9.64
N ASP A 126 14.61 1.43 9.47
CA ASP A 126 15.99 0.92 9.58
C ASP A 126 16.91 1.56 8.52
N GLN A 127 16.43 1.67 7.28
CA GLN A 127 17.20 2.30 6.20
C GLN A 127 17.35 3.82 6.42
N ALA A 128 16.31 4.50 6.91
CA ALA A 128 16.36 5.92 7.21
C ALA A 128 17.42 6.22 8.29
N ILE A 129 17.46 5.43 9.36
CA ILE A 129 18.46 5.54 10.43
C ILE A 129 19.86 5.24 9.88
N LYS A 130 20.01 4.15 9.12
CA LYS A 130 21.30 3.76 8.51
C LYS A 130 21.92 4.87 7.66
N TYR A 131 21.10 5.59 6.88
CA TYR A 131 21.57 6.64 5.97
C TYR A 131 21.26 8.06 6.46
N LYS A 132 20.97 8.23 7.76
CA LYS A 132 20.60 9.50 8.40
C LYS A 132 21.52 10.64 7.99
N SER A 133 22.83 10.41 8.04
CA SER A 133 23.88 11.39 7.76
C SER A 133 24.54 11.21 6.39
N THR A 134 23.90 10.54 5.43
CA THR A 134 24.44 10.37 4.07
C THR A 134 24.01 11.54 3.17
N PRO A 135 24.88 12.51 2.88
CA PRO A 135 24.49 13.69 2.11
C PRO A 135 24.25 13.33 0.65
N MET A 136 23.25 13.97 0.06
CA MET A 136 22.96 13.87 -1.37
C MET A 136 22.37 15.19 -1.86
N MET A 137 22.29 15.33 -3.18
CA MET A 137 21.68 16.51 -3.77
C MET A 137 20.15 16.46 -3.67
N GLY A 138 19.54 17.48 -3.05
CA GLY A 138 18.10 17.72 -3.18
C GLY A 138 17.76 18.15 -4.61
N ARG A 139 16.62 17.71 -5.12
CA ARG A 139 16.21 17.97 -6.50
C ARG A 139 14.78 18.48 -6.57
N THR A 140 14.58 19.60 -7.25
CA THR A 140 13.27 20.19 -7.57
C THR A 140 13.19 20.34 -9.07
N HIS A 141 12.09 19.92 -9.70
CA HIS A 141 11.96 19.87 -11.17
C HIS A 141 13.05 19.01 -11.87
N GLY A 142 13.67 18.08 -11.14
CA GLY A 142 14.80 17.29 -11.65
C GLY A 142 16.15 18.03 -11.65
N VAL A 143 16.20 19.28 -11.17
CA VAL A 143 17.40 20.13 -11.13
C VAL A 143 17.95 20.18 -9.70
N HIS A 144 19.26 20.35 -9.54
CA HIS A 144 19.90 20.52 -8.23
C HIS A 144 19.37 21.77 -7.52
N ALA A 145 18.90 21.57 -6.29
CA ALA A 145 18.48 22.62 -5.36
C ALA A 145 19.51 22.72 -4.23
N GLU A 146 19.15 22.36 -2.99
CA GLU A 146 20.05 22.36 -1.84
C GLU A 146 20.37 20.94 -1.33
N PRO A 147 21.51 20.74 -0.65
CA PRO A 147 21.86 19.45 -0.07
C PRO A 147 20.80 18.93 0.90
N THR A 148 20.56 17.62 0.89
CA THR A 148 19.73 16.89 1.85
C THR A 148 20.44 15.60 2.26
N THR A 149 19.78 14.68 2.96
CA THR A 149 20.32 13.33 3.19
C THR A 149 19.43 12.24 2.60
N PHE A 150 20.03 11.12 2.21
CA PHE A 150 19.27 9.95 1.77
C PHE A 150 18.39 9.41 2.91
N GLY A 151 18.87 9.51 4.16
CA GLY A 151 18.07 9.19 5.34
C GLY A 151 16.80 10.04 5.47
N LEU A 152 16.85 11.36 5.22
CA LEU A 152 15.66 12.21 5.22
C LEU A 152 14.65 11.80 4.13
N LYS A 153 15.13 11.39 2.95
CA LYS A 153 14.28 10.89 1.86
C LYS A 153 13.53 9.62 2.26
N LEU A 154 14.20 8.70 2.95
CA LEU A 154 13.59 7.47 3.47
C LEU A 154 12.67 7.75 4.67
N ALA A 155 13.03 8.70 5.54
CA ALA A 155 12.20 9.13 6.65
C ALA A 155 10.87 9.75 6.18
N LEU A 156 10.89 10.46 5.05
CA LEU A 156 9.68 10.95 4.38
C LEU A 156 8.77 9.80 3.94
N TRP A 157 9.34 8.72 3.39
CA TRP A 157 8.59 7.54 2.97
C TRP A 157 8.03 6.77 4.17
N HIS A 158 8.83 6.63 5.23
CA HIS A 158 8.40 6.03 6.49
C HIS A 158 7.15 6.74 7.04
N GLU A 159 7.18 8.06 7.13
CA GLU A 159 6.05 8.83 7.66
C GLU A 159 4.82 8.79 6.74
N GLU A 160 5.02 8.71 5.42
CA GLU A 160 3.92 8.46 4.50
C GLU A 160 3.27 7.09 4.68
N MET A 161 4.08 6.05 4.89
CA MET A 161 3.56 4.70 5.10
C MET A 161 2.84 4.56 6.45
N LYS A 162 3.23 5.31 7.48
CA LYS A 162 2.46 5.41 8.73
C LYS A 162 1.05 5.96 8.51
N ARG A 163 0.91 7.06 7.74
CA ARG A 163 -0.41 7.59 7.35
C ARG A 163 -1.22 6.58 6.53
N ASN A 164 -0.55 5.81 5.67
CA ASN A 164 -1.20 4.76 4.91
C ASN A 164 -1.66 3.58 5.76
N LEU A 165 -0.91 3.21 6.81
CA LEU A 165 -1.33 2.18 7.76
C LEU A 165 -2.58 2.61 8.54
N GLU A 166 -2.65 3.87 8.99
CA GLU A 166 -3.84 4.42 9.65
C GLU A 166 -5.07 4.37 8.74
N ARG A 167 -4.93 4.81 7.48
CA ARG A 167 -5.99 4.72 6.46
C ARG A 167 -6.40 3.28 6.20
N PHE A 168 -5.43 2.38 6.08
CA PHE A 168 -5.66 0.96 5.84
C PHE A 168 -6.48 0.35 6.96
N ARG A 169 -6.11 0.57 8.23
CA ARG A 169 -6.86 0.05 9.38
C ARG A 169 -8.31 0.49 9.35
N ARG A 170 -8.57 1.79 9.16
CA ARG A 170 -9.95 2.30 9.03
C ARG A 170 -10.70 1.61 7.88
N ALA A 171 -10.11 1.58 6.69
CA ALA A 171 -10.77 1.01 5.52
C ALA A 171 -10.96 -0.50 5.63
N ALA A 172 -10.05 -1.20 6.32
CA ALA A 172 -10.15 -2.61 6.64
C ALA A 172 -11.28 -2.86 7.63
N ASP A 173 -11.44 -2.03 8.66
CA ASP A 173 -12.53 -2.12 9.63
C ASP A 173 -13.90 -1.92 8.93
N GLU A 174 -13.99 -0.98 7.98
CA GLU A 174 -15.24 -0.69 7.25
C GLU A 174 -15.73 -1.82 6.32
N VAL A 175 -14.86 -2.75 5.90
CA VAL A 175 -15.25 -3.93 5.10
C VAL A 175 -15.29 -5.23 5.91
N GLN A 176 -14.86 -5.22 7.16
CA GLN A 176 -14.96 -6.35 8.09
C GLN A 176 -16.34 -6.36 8.75
N TYR A 177 -17.36 -6.40 7.90
CA TYR A 177 -18.76 -6.44 8.29
C TYR A 177 -19.45 -7.68 7.74
N GLY A 178 -20.39 -8.21 8.53
CA GLY A 178 -21.37 -9.19 8.09
C GLY A 178 -22.75 -8.56 8.01
N LYS A 179 -23.64 -9.26 7.29
CA LYS A 179 -25.07 -8.97 7.35
C LYS A 179 -25.87 -10.27 7.31
N MET A 180 -26.88 -10.38 8.15
CA MET A 180 -27.81 -11.51 8.19
C MET A 180 -29.20 -10.97 8.53
N SER A 181 -29.76 -10.23 7.60
CA SER A 181 -31.00 -9.46 7.79
C SER A 181 -32.11 -9.89 6.84
N GLY A 182 -31.86 -10.96 6.08
CA GLY A 182 -32.80 -11.60 5.18
C GLY A 182 -32.95 -10.88 3.84
N ALA A 183 -34.09 -11.14 3.20
CA ALA A 183 -34.32 -10.80 1.80
C ALA A 183 -34.26 -9.30 1.48
N VAL A 184 -34.59 -8.40 2.43
CA VAL A 184 -34.63 -6.95 2.18
C VAL A 184 -34.11 -6.13 3.36
N GLY A 185 -33.38 -6.75 4.29
CA GLY A 185 -32.76 -6.02 5.40
C GLY A 185 -33.66 -5.75 6.61
N THR A 186 -34.78 -6.47 6.73
CA THR A 186 -35.83 -6.17 7.73
C THR A 186 -35.93 -7.17 8.87
N TYR A 187 -35.09 -8.22 8.88
CA TYR A 187 -35.12 -9.29 9.90
C TYR A 187 -36.45 -10.07 9.96
N ALA A 188 -37.29 -9.99 8.92
CA ALA A 188 -38.63 -10.58 8.92
C ALA A 188 -38.65 -12.10 9.17
N ASN A 189 -37.59 -12.80 8.74
CA ASN A 189 -37.47 -14.26 8.85
C ASN A 189 -36.21 -14.70 9.64
N LEU A 190 -35.44 -13.77 10.18
CA LEU A 190 -34.19 -14.04 10.89
C LEU A 190 -34.06 -13.09 12.07
N ASP A 191 -33.92 -13.62 13.28
CA ASP A 191 -33.76 -12.79 14.50
C ASP A 191 -32.41 -12.03 14.44
N PRO A 192 -32.36 -10.73 14.76
CA PRO A 192 -31.10 -9.97 14.79
C PRO A 192 -30.01 -10.56 15.70
N PHE A 193 -30.38 -11.34 16.72
CA PHE A 193 -29.43 -12.08 17.54
C PHE A 193 -28.56 -13.05 16.71
N VAL A 194 -29.12 -13.64 15.65
CA VAL A 194 -28.39 -14.55 14.75
C VAL A 194 -27.24 -13.82 14.07
N GLU A 195 -27.51 -12.62 13.52
CA GLU A 195 -26.49 -11.77 12.90
C GLU A 195 -25.37 -11.43 13.88
N GLN A 196 -25.74 -10.95 15.08
CA GLN A 196 -24.78 -10.56 16.11
C GLN A 196 -23.90 -11.76 16.53
N PHE A 197 -24.52 -12.91 16.80
CA PHE A 197 -23.80 -14.12 17.19
C PHE A 197 -22.80 -14.57 16.12
N VAL A 198 -23.22 -14.62 14.85
CA VAL A 198 -22.36 -15.05 13.75
C VAL A 198 -21.21 -14.07 13.54
N CYS A 199 -21.48 -12.77 13.53
CA CYS A 199 -20.45 -11.74 13.38
C CYS A 199 -19.41 -11.81 14.52
N ASP A 200 -19.85 -11.95 15.77
CA ASP A 200 -18.97 -12.10 16.93
C ASP A 200 -18.09 -13.35 16.84
N LYS A 201 -18.65 -14.48 16.38
CA LYS A 201 -17.90 -15.74 16.18
C LYS A 201 -16.82 -15.60 15.11
N LEU A 202 -17.11 -14.87 14.04
CA LEU A 202 -16.18 -14.63 12.92
C LEU A 202 -15.20 -13.48 13.21
N GLY A 203 -15.42 -12.72 14.29
CA GLY A 203 -14.61 -11.55 14.65
C GLY A 203 -14.78 -10.39 13.67
N ILE A 204 -15.98 -10.22 13.12
CA ILE A 204 -16.39 -9.11 12.23
C ILE A 204 -17.58 -8.37 12.87
N SER A 205 -17.92 -7.19 12.36
CA SER A 205 -19.02 -6.38 12.89
C SER A 205 -20.35 -6.67 12.19
N ALA A 206 -21.46 -6.64 12.91
CA ALA A 206 -22.79 -6.65 12.29
C ALA A 206 -23.11 -5.28 11.66
N ALA A 207 -23.67 -5.26 10.45
CA ALA A 207 -24.08 -4.01 9.80
C ALA A 207 -25.24 -3.36 10.58
N PRO A 208 -25.13 -2.09 11.03
CA PRO A 208 -26.19 -1.45 11.81
C PRO A 208 -27.53 -1.34 11.08
N ILE A 209 -27.46 -1.27 9.75
CA ILE A 209 -28.58 -1.37 8.82
C ILE A 209 -28.03 -1.96 7.52
N SER A 210 -28.84 -2.78 6.86
CA SER A 210 -28.49 -3.40 5.57
C SER A 210 -29.71 -3.48 4.67
N THR A 211 -29.48 -3.80 3.41
CA THR A 211 -30.53 -4.22 2.48
C THR A 211 -30.40 -5.73 2.28
N GLN A 212 -30.73 -6.26 1.10
CA GLN A 212 -30.34 -7.62 0.75
C GLN A 212 -28.81 -7.78 0.62
N THR A 213 -28.03 -6.70 0.68
CA THR A 213 -26.56 -6.66 0.62
C THR A 213 -25.96 -5.72 1.68
N LEU A 214 -24.66 -5.88 1.97
CA LEU A 214 -23.84 -4.79 2.48
C LEU A 214 -23.78 -3.64 1.48
N GLN A 215 -23.65 -2.41 1.98
CA GLN A 215 -23.53 -1.23 1.13
C GLN A 215 -22.11 -1.15 0.54
N ARG A 216 -22.03 -0.87 -0.78
CA ARG A 216 -20.78 -0.98 -1.56
C ARG A 216 -19.85 0.23 -1.43
N ASP A 217 -20.28 1.30 -0.77
CA ASP A 217 -19.41 2.42 -0.38
C ASP A 217 -18.22 1.96 0.50
N ARG A 218 -18.46 0.98 1.37
CA ARG A 218 -17.42 0.29 2.17
C ARG A 218 -16.29 -0.27 1.30
N HIS A 219 -16.68 -1.01 0.26
CA HIS A 219 -15.76 -1.67 -0.68
C HIS A 219 -15.04 -0.64 -1.57
N ALA A 220 -15.70 0.46 -1.91
CA ALA A 220 -15.11 1.58 -2.65
C ALA A 220 -14.02 2.31 -1.82
N GLU A 221 -14.26 2.63 -0.54
CA GLU A 221 -13.23 3.20 0.34
C GLU A 221 -12.04 2.23 0.51
N TYR A 222 -12.32 0.95 0.70
CA TYR A 222 -11.29 -0.07 0.80
C TYR A 222 -10.41 -0.11 -0.44
N MET A 223 -11.01 -0.17 -1.63
CA MET A 223 -10.24 -0.21 -2.89
C MET A 223 -9.48 1.09 -3.15
N ALA A 224 -10.05 2.25 -2.83
CA ALA A 224 -9.34 3.53 -2.88
C ALA A 224 -8.11 3.55 -1.99
N THR A 225 -8.22 2.97 -0.79
CA THR A 225 -7.12 2.89 0.16
C THR A 225 -6.01 1.96 -0.36
N LEU A 226 -6.35 0.79 -0.89
CA LEU A 226 -5.36 -0.10 -1.52
C LEU A 226 -4.66 0.57 -2.71
N ALA A 227 -5.42 1.27 -3.56
CA ALA A 227 -4.88 2.01 -4.70
C ALA A 227 -3.96 3.17 -4.28
N LEU A 228 -4.29 3.87 -3.19
CA LEU A 228 -3.45 4.93 -2.62
C LEU A 228 -2.12 4.38 -2.12
N ILE A 229 -2.13 3.25 -1.40
CA ILE A 229 -0.91 2.57 -0.96
C ILE A 229 -0.06 2.16 -2.18
N GLY A 230 -0.68 1.52 -3.17
CA GLY A 230 -0.02 1.18 -4.42
C GLY A 230 0.61 2.39 -5.12
N SER A 231 -0.04 3.55 -5.05
CA SER A 231 0.45 4.81 -5.64
C SER A 231 1.64 5.39 -4.86
N SER A 232 1.66 5.29 -3.53
CA SER A 232 2.85 5.61 -2.73
C SER A 232 4.04 4.72 -3.11
N LEU A 233 3.81 3.41 -3.32
CA LEU A 233 4.88 2.50 -3.77
C LEU A 233 5.43 2.87 -5.16
N ASP A 234 4.56 3.30 -6.09
CA ASP A 234 4.96 3.80 -7.42
C ASP A 234 5.82 5.06 -7.32
N LYS A 235 5.48 5.98 -6.41
CA LYS A 235 6.29 7.16 -6.12
C LYS A 235 7.70 6.78 -5.67
N PHE A 236 7.82 5.86 -4.71
CA PHE A 236 9.12 5.41 -4.19
C PHE A 236 9.92 4.66 -5.26
N ALA A 237 9.27 3.78 -6.01
CA ALA A 237 9.86 3.05 -7.11
C ALA A 237 10.38 3.99 -8.22
N THR A 238 9.62 5.05 -8.54
CA THR A 238 10.02 6.07 -9.52
C THR A 238 11.26 6.83 -9.06
N GLU A 239 11.37 7.13 -7.77
CA GLU A 239 12.59 7.75 -7.22
C GLU A 239 13.80 6.82 -7.35
N ILE A 240 13.68 5.53 -7.00
CA ILE A 240 14.79 4.57 -7.16
C ILE A 240 15.19 4.46 -8.64
N ARG A 241 14.22 4.39 -9.56
CA ARG A 241 14.47 4.38 -11.01
C ARG A 241 15.24 5.63 -11.45
N ALA A 242 14.87 6.81 -10.92
CA ALA A 242 15.57 8.05 -11.21
C ALA A 242 17.00 8.00 -10.67
N LEU A 243 17.20 7.67 -9.40
CA LEU A 243 18.51 7.64 -8.74
C LEU A 243 19.46 6.55 -9.30
N GLN A 244 18.92 5.50 -9.93
CA GLN A 244 19.69 4.45 -10.61
C GLN A 244 20.04 4.79 -12.07
N LYS A 245 19.54 5.90 -12.62
CA LYS A 245 19.99 6.38 -13.96
C LYS A 245 21.51 6.48 -14.01
N SER A 246 22.09 6.15 -15.17
CA SER A 246 23.53 6.06 -15.37
C SER A 246 24.27 7.35 -15.01
N GLU A 247 23.66 8.51 -15.28
CA GLU A 247 24.22 9.83 -15.00
C GLU A 247 24.33 10.10 -13.49
N PHE A 248 23.47 9.50 -12.68
CA PHE A 248 23.45 9.69 -11.23
C PHE A 248 24.12 8.54 -10.48
N ARG A 249 23.62 7.32 -10.68
CA ARG A 249 24.07 6.08 -10.01
C ARG A 249 24.22 6.27 -8.50
N GLU A 250 23.25 6.93 -7.87
CA GLU A 250 23.24 7.18 -6.42
C GLU A 250 22.75 5.95 -5.64
N VAL A 251 21.88 5.16 -6.27
CA VAL A 251 21.40 3.87 -5.75
C VAL A 251 21.32 2.84 -6.87
N GLU A 252 21.20 1.57 -6.51
CA GLU A 252 20.97 0.47 -7.45
C GLU A 252 20.19 -0.67 -6.76
N GLU A 253 19.19 -1.23 -7.46
CA GLU A 253 18.49 -2.42 -7.01
C GLU A 253 19.47 -3.58 -6.69
N PRO A 254 19.13 -4.45 -5.72
CA PRO A 254 19.93 -5.63 -5.45
C PRO A 254 20.07 -6.50 -6.71
N PHE A 255 21.31 -6.81 -7.07
CA PHE A 255 21.66 -7.62 -8.23
C PHE A 255 22.32 -8.94 -7.79
N ALA A 256 21.61 -10.05 -7.94
CA ALA A 256 22.05 -11.35 -7.43
C ALA A 256 23.17 -11.97 -8.27
N LYS A 257 24.00 -12.81 -7.66
CA LYS A 257 25.01 -13.60 -8.37
C LYS A 257 24.31 -14.52 -9.38
N GLY A 258 24.66 -14.40 -10.66
CA GLY A 258 24.04 -15.15 -11.76
C GLY A 258 22.84 -14.45 -12.44
N GLN A 259 22.36 -13.33 -11.90
CA GLN A 259 21.36 -12.50 -12.57
C GLN A 259 21.95 -11.89 -13.85
N LYS A 260 21.21 -11.97 -14.97
CA LYS A 260 21.57 -11.31 -16.22
C LYS A 260 20.67 -10.08 -16.39
N GLY A 261 21.27 -8.90 -16.48
CA GLY A 261 20.51 -7.65 -16.64
C GLY A 261 20.13 -7.30 -18.08
N SER A 262 20.70 -8.00 -19.06
CA SER A 262 20.34 -7.93 -20.48
C SER A 262 20.80 -9.20 -21.19
N SER A 263 20.11 -9.59 -22.27
CA SER A 263 20.53 -10.67 -23.16
C SER A 263 21.77 -10.32 -24.00
N ALA A 264 21.98 -9.04 -24.29
CA ALA A 264 23.01 -8.56 -25.22
C ALA A 264 24.10 -7.70 -24.59
N MET A 265 23.87 -7.13 -23.40
CA MET A 265 24.76 -6.14 -22.78
C MET A 265 25.16 -6.57 -21.35
N PRO A 266 26.35 -7.17 -21.16
CA PRO A 266 26.76 -7.74 -19.86
C PRO A 266 26.85 -6.72 -18.70
N HIS A 267 27.05 -5.44 -19.00
CA HIS A 267 27.17 -4.38 -18.00
C HIS A 267 25.81 -3.84 -17.51
N LYS A 268 24.69 -4.18 -18.17
CA LYS A 268 23.40 -3.53 -17.94
C LYS A 268 22.82 -3.92 -16.59
N ARG A 269 22.53 -2.93 -15.74
CA ARG A 269 21.84 -3.11 -14.45
C ARG A 269 20.59 -2.22 -14.43
N ASN A 270 19.42 -2.84 -14.41
CA ASN A 270 18.14 -2.16 -14.60
C ASN A 270 17.29 -2.21 -13.32
N PRO A 271 16.52 -1.16 -13.02
CA PRO A 271 15.57 -1.12 -11.91
C PRO A 271 14.25 -1.85 -12.24
N ILE A 272 14.31 -3.10 -12.71
CA ILE A 272 13.13 -3.85 -13.19
C ILE A 272 12.14 -4.16 -12.07
N GLY A 273 12.60 -4.22 -10.82
CA GLY A 273 11.73 -4.40 -9.66
C GLY A 273 10.82 -3.19 -9.51
N CYS A 274 11.40 -1.99 -9.50
CA CYS A 274 10.69 -0.73 -9.39
C CYS A 274 9.80 -0.46 -10.62
N GLU A 275 10.25 -0.82 -11.82
CA GLU A 275 9.41 -0.75 -13.03
C GLU A 275 8.18 -1.67 -12.93
N ASN A 276 8.36 -2.87 -12.38
CA ASN A 276 7.26 -3.79 -12.11
C ASN A 276 6.28 -3.22 -11.08
N ILE A 277 6.75 -2.67 -9.96
CA ILE A 277 5.89 -1.99 -8.98
C ILE A 277 5.10 -0.84 -9.63
N SER A 278 5.75 -0.05 -10.49
CA SER A 278 5.08 1.05 -11.22
C SER A 278 3.97 0.53 -12.12
N GLY A 279 4.18 -0.61 -12.80
CA GLY A 279 3.18 -1.26 -13.64
C GLY A 279 1.98 -1.79 -12.85
N LEU A 280 2.22 -2.52 -11.77
CA LEU A 280 1.18 -3.11 -10.93
C LEU A 280 0.33 -2.05 -10.21
N SER A 281 0.96 -0.94 -9.81
CA SER A 281 0.28 0.21 -9.22
C SER A 281 -0.79 0.80 -10.15
N ARG A 282 -0.55 0.80 -11.47
CA ARG A 282 -1.53 1.26 -12.48
C ARG A 282 -2.74 0.34 -12.54
N VAL A 283 -2.56 -0.97 -12.38
CA VAL A 283 -3.65 -1.96 -12.40
C VAL A 283 -4.56 -1.76 -11.18
N ILE A 284 -3.99 -1.66 -9.97
CA ILE A 284 -4.78 -1.45 -8.75
C ILE A 284 -5.58 -0.14 -8.82
N ARG A 285 -5.01 0.94 -9.39
CA ARG A 285 -5.76 2.19 -9.61
C ARG A 285 -6.96 2.02 -10.55
N GLY A 286 -6.90 1.12 -11.52
CA GLY A 286 -8.03 0.79 -12.38
C GLY A 286 -9.17 0.14 -11.58
N HIS A 287 -8.86 -0.80 -10.69
CA HIS A 287 -9.84 -1.46 -9.83
C HIS A 287 -10.59 -0.49 -8.90
N MET A 288 -9.94 0.60 -8.46
CA MET A 288 -10.61 1.64 -7.68
C MET A 288 -11.79 2.25 -8.43
N ILE A 289 -11.63 2.59 -9.71
CA ILE A 289 -12.74 3.17 -10.51
C ILE A 289 -13.89 2.16 -10.58
N THR A 290 -13.57 0.90 -10.89
CA THR A 290 -14.57 -0.17 -10.97
C THR A 290 -15.31 -0.37 -9.64
N ALA A 291 -14.62 -0.26 -8.50
CA ALA A 291 -15.26 -0.35 -7.18
C ALA A 291 -16.23 0.82 -6.90
N TYR A 292 -15.93 2.03 -7.37
CA TYR A 292 -16.84 3.18 -7.23
C TYR A 292 -18.10 3.01 -8.10
N GLU A 293 -17.97 2.40 -9.27
CA GLU A 293 -19.11 2.10 -10.14
C GLU A 293 -20.06 1.05 -9.54
N ASN A 294 -19.60 0.22 -8.60
CA ASN A 294 -20.43 -0.74 -7.87
C ASN A 294 -21.33 -0.11 -6.78
N VAL A 295 -21.17 1.17 -6.45
CA VAL A 295 -21.87 1.78 -5.30
C VAL A 295 -23.37 1.99 -5.56
N ALA A 296 -23.73 2.41 -6.78
CA ALA A 296 -25.09 2.83 -7.12
C ALA A 296 -26.00 1.64 -7.49
N LEU A 297 -26.13 0.67 -6.58
CA LEU A 297 -27.03 -0.48 -6.75
C LEU A 297 -28.50 -0.06 -6.69
N TRP A 298 -29.37 -0.82 -7.35
CA TRP A 298 -30.79 -0.52 -7.46
C TRP A 298 -31.59 -1.08 -6.29
N HIS A 299 -32.44 -0.24 -5.67
CA HIS A 299 -33.35 -0.62 -4.57
C HIS A 299 -32.61 -1.38 -3.45
N GLU A 300 -33.14 -2.51 -3.00
CA GLU A 300 -32.52 -3.32 -1.95
C GLU A 300 -31.35 -4.18 -2.43
N ARG A 301 -31.19 -4.38 -3.75
CA ARG A 301 -29.94 -4.79 -4.43
C ARG A 301 -30.19 -5.04 -5.92
N ASP A 302 -29.13 -4.88 -6.70
CA ASP A 302 -28.86 -5.71 -7.88
C ASP A 302 -27.53 -6.46 -7.69
N ILE A 303 -27.21 -7.39 -8.59
CA ILE A 303 -26.05 -8.29 -8.45
C ILE A 303 -24.86 -7.89 -9.34
N SER A 304 -24.91 -6.73 -10.00
CA SER A 304 -23.85 -6.28 -10.92
C SER A 304 -22.46 -6.24 -10.25
N HIS A 305 -22.42 -5.87 -8.96
CA HIS A 305 -21.19 -5.83 -8.18
C HIS A 305 -20.47 -7.19 -8.05
N SER A 306 -21.21 -8.31 -8.05
CA SER A 306 -20.66 -9.62 -7.69
C SER A 306 -19.64 -10.12 -8.72
N SER A 307 -19.94 -9.96 -10.02
CA SER A 307 -19.02 -10.37 -11.10
C SER A 307 -17.75 -9.52 -11.10
N VAL A 308 -17.89 -8.23 -10.76
CA VAL A 308 -16.77 -7.29 -10.59
C VAL A 308 -15.91 -7.66 -9.39
N GLU A 309 -16.52 -7.85 -8.22
CA GLU A 309 -15.84 -8.15 -6.95
C GLU A 309 -15.06 -9.47 -6.98
N ARG A 310 -15.55 -10.46 -7.73
CA ARG A 310 -14.83 -11.73 -8.03
C ARG A 310 -13.49 -11.51 -8.73
N ILE A 311 -13.32 -10.38 -9.44
CA ILE A 311 -12.05 -10.02 -10.09
C ILE A 311 -11.26 -9.07 -9.20
N ILE A 312 -11.86 -7.94 -8.80
CA ILE A 312 -11.10 -6.82 -8.25
C ILE A 312 -10.61 -7.07 -6.81
N LEU A 313 -11.36 -7.79 -5.98
CA LEU A 313 -10.98 -8.00 -4.57
C LEU A 313 -9.80 -8.99 -4.46
N PRO A 314 -9.82 -10.17 -5.11
CA PRO A 314 -8.67 -11.05 -5.14
C PRO A 314 -7.46 -10.40 -5.81
N ASP A 315 -7.65 -9.75 -6.95
CA ASP A 315 -6.53 -9.17 -7.71
C ASP A 315 -5.86 -8.04 -6.92
N ALA A 316 -6.61 -7.09 -6.36
CA ALA A 316 -6.04 -5.97 -5.64
C ALA A 316 -5.29 -6.39 -4.38
N THR A 317 -5.87 -7.30 -3.58
CA THR A 317 -5.23 -7.76 -2.33
C THR A 317 -3.99 -8.60 -2.60
N MET A 318 -4.02 -9.50 -3.60
CA MET A 318 -2.83 -10.25 -4.03
C MET A 318 -1.74 -9.33 -4.59
N LEU A 319 -2.11 -8.37 -5.44
CA LEU A 319 -1.17 -7.41 -6.00
C LEU A 319 -0.51 -6.57 -4.92
N LEU A 320 -1.27 -6.03 -3.97
CA LEU A 320 -0.71 -5.20 -2.91
C LEU A 320 0.22 -6.00 -1.99
N ASN A 321 -0.19 -7.21 -1.58
CA ASN A 321 0.65 -8.13 -0.80
C ASN A 321 1.97 -8.43 -1.52
N TYR A 322 1.91 -8.70 -2.83
CA TYR A 322 3.10 -8.90 -3.65
C TYR A 322 3.97 -7.65 -3.74
N MET A 323 3.38 -6.48 -3.99
CA MET A 323 4.08 -5.22 -4.14
C MET A 323 4.80 -4.80 -2.86
N LEU A 324 4.14 -4.87 -1.70
CA LEU A 324 4.72 -4.54 -0.40
C LEU A 324 5.94 -5.40 -0.10
N ASN A 325 5.85 -6.71 -0.33
CA ASN A 325 6.94 -7.65 -0.04
C ASN A 325 8.09 -7.54 -1.05
N ARG A 326 7.78 -7.42 -2.35
CA ARG A 326 8.81 -7.26 -3.38
C ARG A 326 9.55 -5.94 -3.19
N PHE A 327 8.82 -4.83 -3.00
CA PHE A 327 9.42 -3.52 -2.82
C PHE A 327 10.15 -3.39 -1.49
N GLY A 328 9.61 -3.96 -0.41
CA GLY A 328 10.30 -4.06 0.88
C GLY A 328 11.66 -4.76 0.75
N ASN A 329 11.74 -5.87 0.01
CA ASN A 329 13.00 -6.55 -0.26
C ASN A 329 13.98 -5.71 -1.12
N ILE A 330 13.47 -4.94 -2.08
CA ILE A 330 14.29 -4.00 -2.87
C ILE A 330 14.88 -2.95 -1.95
N VAL A 331 14.07 -2.27 -1.13
CA VAL A 331 14.52 -1.21 -0.22
C VAL A 331 15.48 -1.74 0.84
N LYS A 332 15.17 -2.90 1.44
CA LYS A 332 16.03 -3.54 2.45
C LYS A 332 17.44 -3.83 1.93
N ASN A 333 17.54 -4.26 0.67
CA ASN A 333 18.80 -4.68 0.05
C ASN A 333 19.32 -3.67 -0.98
N LEU A 334 18.80 -2.44 -0.99
CA LEU A 334 19.16 -1.41 -1.95
C LEU A 334 20.64 -1.05 -1.79
N GLN A 335 21.39 -1.09 -2.87
CA GLN A 335 22.77 -0.61 -2.88
C GLN A 335 22.75 0.91 -2.93
N VAL A 336 23.41 1.55 -1.97
CA VAL A 336 23.52 3.01 -1.89
C VAL A 336 24.98 3.37 -2.10
N PHE A 337 25.25 4.40 -2.90
CA PHE A 337 26.61 4.85 -3.24
C PHE A 337 26.87 6.27 -2.71
N PRO A 338 27.22 6.43 -1.42
CA PRO A 338 27.51 7.74 -0.83
C PRO A 338 28.55 8.56 -1.59
N GLU A 339 29.57 7.90 -2.15
CA GLU A 339 30.61 8.58 -2.94
C GLU A 339 30.08 9.14 -4.26
N ASN A 340 29.13 8.45 -4.91
CA ASN A 340 28.46 8.98 -6.11
C ASN A 340 27.53 10.14 -5.74
N MET A 341 26.82 10.07 -4.61
CA MET A 341 26.01 11.18 -4.12
C MET A 341 26.87 12.44 -3.88
N LYS A 342 28.01 12.30 -3.19
CA LYS A 342 28.98 13.39 -2.99
C LYS A 342 29.59 13.90 -4.29
N ARG A 343 29.88 13.02 -5.26
CA ARG A 343 30.35 13.42 -6.59
C ARG A 343 29.29 14.24 -7.32
N ASN A 344 28.04 13.81 -7.31
CA ASN A 344 26.95 14.48 -8.02
C ASN A 344 26.65 15.86 -7.43
N MET A 345 26.80 16.06 -6.12
CA MET A 345 26.69 17.41 -5.53
C MET A 345 27.67 18.42 -6.17
N ARG A 346 28.79 17.95 -6.72
CA ARG A 346 29.80 18.77 -7.39
C ARG A 346 29.59 18.90 -8.91
N SER A 347 28.65 18.16 -9.51
CA SER A 347 28.46 18.13 -10.97
C SER A 347 27.82 19.38 -11.54
N THR A 348 27.42 20.32 -10.68
CA THR A 348 26.88 21.64 -11.05
C THR A 348 27.75 22.75 -10.47
N TYR A 349 29.06 22.51 -10.48
CA TYR A 349 30.12 23.48 -10.17
C TYR A 349 29.92 24.25 -8.85
N ASN A 350 29.37 23.60 -7.82
CA ASN A 350 29.01 24.21 -6.53
C ASN A 350 28.00 25.38 -6.56
N VAL A 351 27.33 25.61 -7.70
CA VAL A 351 26.26 26.61 -7.85
C VAL A 351 25.10 26.44 -6.84
N PRO A 352 24.71 25.23 -6.41
CA PRO A 352 23.74 25.02 -5.32
C PRO A 352 23.99 25.82 -4.02
N PHE A 353 25.23 26.25 -3.76
CA PHE A 353 25.58 27.07 -2.61
C PHE A 353 25.37 28.59 -2.82
N SER A 354 24.92 29.01 -4.00
CA SER A 354 24.64 30.43 -4.33
C SER A 354 23.69 31.11 -3.33
N GLY A 355 22.66 30.41 -2.85
CA GLY A 355 21.75 30.93 -1.81
C GLY A 355 22.44 31.26 -0.49
N ARG A 356 23.51 30.53 -0.13
CA ARG A 356 24.32 30.80 1.07
C ARG A 356 25.15 32.07 0.92
N ILE A 357 25.75 32.27 -0.25
CA ILE A 357 26.47 33.51 -0.55
C ILE A 357 25.52 34.70 -0.51
N MET A 358 24.36 34.59 -1.16
CA MET A 358 23.34 35.64 -1.16
C MET A 358 22.91 36.01 0.28
N THR A 359 22.62 35.01 1.12
CA THR A 359 22.20 35.26 2.51
C THR A 359 23.31 35.93 3.32
N LYS A 360 24.56 35.49 3.18
CA LYS A 360 25.70 36.12 3.86
C LYS A 360 25.94 37.56 3.43
N LEU A 361 25.74 37.90 2.15
CA LEU A 361 25.82 39.29 1.67
C LEU A 361 24.73 40.16 2.31
N ILE A 362 23.51 39.63 2.44
CA ILE A 362 22.41 40.33 3.13
C ILE A 362 22.77 40.55 4.60
N ASP A 363 23.37 39.56 5.28
CA ASP A 363 23.84 39.69 6.67
C ASP A 363 24.92 40.79 6.82
N LYS A 364 25.60 41.18 5.74
CA LYS A 364 26.56 42.29 5.68
C LYS A 364 25.95 43.63 5.24
N GLY A 365 24.62 43.70 5.10
CA GLY A 365 23.89 44.93 4.84
C GLY A 365 23.52 45.18 3.37
N PHE A 366 23.75 44.21 2.47
CA PHE A 366 23.22 44.31 1.10
C PHE A 366 21.69 44.22 1.13
N SER A 367 21.02 44.96 0.23
CA SER A 367 19.62 44.67 -0.06
C SER A 367 19.49 43.30 -0.72
N ARG A 368 18.30 42.70 -0.63
CA ARG A 368 18.02 41.40 -1.28
C ARG A 368 18.30 41.45 -2.79
N GLU A 369 17.87 42.53 -3.46
CA GLU A 369 18.08 42.73 -4.90
C GLU A 369 19.57 42.88 -5.22
N GLN A 370 20.30 43.69 -4.45
CA GLN A 370 21.75 43.85 -4.62
C GLN A 370 22.49 42.52 -4.47
N ALA A 371 22.18 41.73 -3.43
CA ALA A 371 22.80 40.43 -3.23
C ALA A 371 22.46 39.45 -4.37
N TYR A 372 21.21 39.47 -4.84
CA TYR A 372 20.76 38.61 -5.93
C TYR A 372 21.47 38.97 -7.25
N ASP A 373 21.46 40.25 -7.63
CA ASP A 373 22.05 40.75 -8.87
C ASP A 373 23.59 40.64 -8.87
N THR A 374 24.19 40.58 -7.68
CA THR A 374 25.62 40.26 -7.52
C THR A 374 25.88 38.78 -7.78
N VAL A 375 25.07 37.87 -7.22
CA VAL A 375 25.32 36.42 -7.23
C VAL A 375 24.87 35.74 -8.52
N GLN A 376 23.72 36.14 -9.08
CA GLN A 376 23.12 35.46 -10.23
C GLN A 376 24.06 35.43 -11.46
N PRO A 377 24.69 36.54 -11.88
CA PRO A 377 25.60 36.51 -13.02
C PRO A 377 26.79 35.59 -12.81
N ARG A 378 27.29 35.46 -11.57
CA ARG A 378 28.42 34.58 -11.22
C ARG A 378 28.00 33.11 -11.23
N ALA A 379 26.77 32.83 -10.82
CA ALA A 379 26.20 31.49 -10.93
C ALA A 379 25.99 31.10 -12.41
N MET A 380 25.56 32.02 -13.27
CA MET A 380 25.45 31.79 -14.72
C MET A 380 26.83 31.61 -15.35
N GLN A 381 27.81 32.43 -14.95
CA GLN A 381 29.20 32.28 -15.37
C GLN A 381 29.77 30.90 -15.05
N ALA A 382 29.52 30.36 -13.84
CA ALA A 382 29.94 29.01 -13.46
C ALA A 382 29.38 27.93 -14.40
N TRP A 383 28.15 28.10 -14.87
CA TRP A 383 27.51 27.19 -15.81
C TRP A 383 28.07 27.32 -17.24
N GLU A 384 28.18 28.54 -17.75
CA GLU A 384 28.63 28.82 -19.11
C GLU A 384 30.11 28.46 -19.30
N GLU A 385 30.94 28.79 -18.32
CA GLU A 385 32.38 28.51 -18.33
C GLU A 385 32.73 27.12 -17.79
N GLN A 386 31.76 26.38 -17.24
CA GLN A 386 31.98 25.10 -16.57
C GLN A 386 33.03 25.18 -15.45
N ARG A 387 33.01 26.29 -14.72
CA ARG A 387 34.04 26.66 -13.75
C ARG A 387 33.46 26.65 -12.35
N ASP A 388 34.30 26.26 -11.38
CA ASP A 388 33.90 26.18 -9.98
C ASP A 388 33.39 27.53 -9.46
N PHE A 389 32.14 27.54 -8.96
CA PHE A 389 31.47 28.75 -8.49
C PHE A 389 32.19 29.37 -7.28
N LYS A 390 32.82 28.57 -6.42
CA LYS A 390 33.57 29.08 -5.27
C LYS A 390 34.80 29.86 -5.71
N SER A 391 35.51 29.40 -6.74
CA SER A 391 36.61 30.17 -7.34
C SER A 391 36.11 31.50 -7.91
N ILE A 392 35.01 31.49 -8.69
CA ILE A 392 34.42 32.72 -9.25
C ILE A 392 34.05 33.72 -8.14
N VAL A 393 33.41 33.25 -7.08
CA VAL A 393 33.04 34.08 -5.92
C VAL A 393 34.28 34.67 -5.23
N SER A 394 35.35 33.87 -5.08
CA SER A 394 36.59 34.30 -4.43
C SER A 394 37.40 35.31 -5.25
N GLU A 395 37.13 35.42 -6.55
CA GLU A 395 37.73 36.40 -7.45
C GLU A 395 36.84 37.65 -7.64
N THR A 396 35.60 37.61 -7.17
CA THR A 396 34.62 38.70 -7.35
C THR A 396 34.78 39.75 -6.26
N LYS A 397 35.32 40.92 -6.62
CA LYS A 397 35.62 42.00 -5.67
C LYS A 397 34.41 42.47 -4.86
N GLU A 398 33.24 42.58 -5.48
CA GLU A 398 32.02 43.00 -4.77
C GLU A 398 31.63 42.04 -3.64
N ILE A 399 32.02 40.76 -3.76
CA ILE A 399 31.77 39.75 -2.72
C ILE A 399 32.91 39.73 -1.71
N THR A 400 34.17 39.78 -2.13
CA THR A 400 35.33 39.71 -1.23
C THR A 400 35.58 40.98 -0.42
N ASP A 401 35.08 42.13 -0.87
CA ASP A 401 35.05 43.37 -0.07
C ASP A 401 34.06 43.26 1.11
N ALA A 402 33.03 42.39 1.01
CA ALA A 402 31.99 42.20 2.03
C ALA A 402 32.17 40.94 2.89
N LEU A 403 32.69 39.86 2.32
CA LEU A 403 32.87 38.56 2.96
C LEU A 403 34.34 38.16 3.02
N SER A 404 34.78 37.72 4.20
CA SER A 404 36.11 37.13 4.39
C SER A 404 36.23 35.77 3.69
N ALA A 405 37.46 35.31 3.45
CA ALA A 405 37.74 34.00 2.88
C ALA A 405 37.12 32.85 3.70
N GLU A 406 37.12 32.96 5.02
CA GLU A 406 36.49 31.98 5.93
C GLU A 406 34.96 31.97 5.79
N GLU A 407 34.33 33.13 5.65
CA GLU A 407 32.89 33.24 5.45
C GLU A 407 32.46 32.67 4.10
N ILE A 408 33.28 32.86 3.05
CA ILE A 408 33.09 32.25 1.74
C ILE A 408 33.22 30.73 1.87
N GLU A 409 34.29 30.22 2.49
CA GLU A 409 34.46 28.77 2.72
C GLU A 409 33.26 28.13 3.43
N ASP A 410 32.78 28.76 4.51
CA ASP A 410 31.60 28.30 5.26
C ASP A 410 30.31 28.27 4.41
N ALA A 411 30.20 29.15 3.41
CA ALA A 411 29.04 29.15 2.52
C ALA A 411 28.92 27.86 1.70
N PHE A 412 30.07 27.24 1.37
CA PHE A 412 30.17 26.01 0.59
C PHE A 412 30.18 24.74 1.44
N ASN A 413 30.03 24.85 2.77
CA ASN A 413 29.98 23.69 3.65
C ASN A 413 28.58 23.03 3.62
N PRO A 414 28.44 21.77 3.13
CA PRO A 414 27.15 21.10 3.05
C PRO A 414 26.51 20.84 4.42
N SER A 415 27.30 20.75 5.50
CA SER A 415 26.78 20.52 6.86
C SER A 415 25.80 21.60 7.33
N TRP A 416 25.88 22.81 6.77
CA TRP A 416 24.91 23.87 7.05
C TRP A 416 23.46 23.44 6.78
N HIS A 417 23.23 22.71 5.68
CA HIS A 417 21.91 22.23 5.30
C HIS A 417 21.47 21.00 6.11
N LEU A 418 22.42 20.34 6.78
CA LEU A 418 22.19 19.10 7.53
C LEU A 418 22.00 19.34 9.03
N LYS A 419 22.20 20.57 9.53
CA LYS A 419 22.15 20.92 10.97
C LYS A 419 20.82 20.60 11.67
N HIS A 420 19.73 20.42 10.92
CA HIS A 420 18.41 20.09 11.46
C HIS A 420 17.96 18.64 11.17
N VAL A 421 18.85 17.79 10.64
CA VAL A 421 18.55 16.36 10.42
C VAL A 421 18.12 15.69 11.73
N ASP A 422 18.86 15.91 12.82
CA ASP A 422 18.53 15.33 14.13
C ASP A 422 17.18 15.82 14.66
N THR A 423 16.87 17.10 14.47
CA THR A 423 15.57 17.67 14.86
C THR A 423 14.42 16.97 14.13
N ILE A 424 14.57 16.70 12.83
CA ILE A 424 13.55 16.02 12.03
C ILE A 424 13.41 14.57 12.46
N PHE A 425 14.52 13.84 12.62
CA PHE A 425 14.50 12.42 13.04
C PHE A 425 13.85 12.25 14.42
N LYS A 426 14.14 13.15 15.38
CA LYS A 426 13.48 13.17 16.69
C LYS A 426 11.97 13.37 16.59
N ARG A 427 11.51 14.30 15.74
CA ARG A 427 10.06 14.51 15.50
C ARG A 427 9.36 13.27 14.94
N LEU A 428 10.08 12.46 14.16
CA LEU A 428 9.55 11.25 13.55
C LEU A 428 9.65 10.00 14.46
N GLY A 429 10.27 10.12 15.64
CA GLY A 429 10.55 8.99 16.52
C GLY A 429 11.59 8.01 15.94
N LEU A 430 12.53 8.53 15.13
CA LEU A 430 13.60 7.77 14.48
C LEU A 430 14.95 7.99 15.19
N GLU A 431 14.98 7.80 16.51
CA GLU A 431 16.21 7.87 17.31
C GLU A 431 16.96 6.54 17.37
#